data_AF-A0A7W1WXJ1-F1
#
_entry.id   AF-A0A7W1WXJ1-F1
#
_cell.length_a   1.000
_cell.length_b   1.000
_cell.length_c   1.000
_cell.angle_alpha   90.00
_cell.angle_beta   90.00
_cell.angle_gamma   90.00
#
_symmetry.space_group_name_H-M   'P 1'
#
loop_
_entity.id
_entity.type
_entity.pdbx_description
1 polymer ?
#
loop_
_entity_poly.entity_id
_entity_poly.type
_entity_poly.pdbx_seq_one_letter_code
_entity_poly.pdbx_strand_id
1 'polypeptide(L)'
;MTSPLTLERIVTKLPEKFNPDQAKELNATFQFQLSDADPFFISIHENCCQSQFGQHEDPDLVLRLDEATLIRIIMGEQDGMSAYLKGQLRAEGNVMLATRLGKLFSR
;
A
#
# COMPACT_ATOMS: atom_id res chain seq x y z
N MET A 1 -8.42 -20.98 13.30
CA MET A 1 -7.69 -19.97 14.10
C MET A 1 -7.37 -18.81 13.18
N THR A 2 -8.23 -17.80 13.09
CA THR A 2 -7.95 -16.57 12.32
C THR A 2 -7.02 -15.72 13.17
N SER A 3 -5.72 -15.81 12.94
CA SER A 3 -4.74 -14.94 13.62
C SER A 3 -5.07 -13.47 13.30
N PRO A 4 -4.96 -12.54 14.27
CA PRO A 4 -5.23 -11.12 14.05
C PRO A 4 -4.34 -10.57 12.91
N LEU A 5 -4.88 -9.71 12.04
CA LEU A 5 -4.06 -9.04 11.03
C LEU A 5 -3.04 -8.14 11.76
N THR A 6 -1.76 -8.31 11.48
CA THR A 6 -0.67 -7.49 12.03
C THR A 6 0.09 -6.84 10.88
N LEU A 7 0.77 -5.72 11.14
CA LEU A 7 1.63 -5.07 10.16
C LEU A 7 2.64 -6.03 9.52
N GLU A 8 3.36 -6.84 10.29
CA GLU A 8 4.28 -7.88 9.75
C GLU A 8 3.61 -8.82 8.77
N ARG A 9 2.39 -9.26 9.09
CA ARG A 9 1.66 -10.15 8.20
C ARG A 9 1.17 -9.43 6.96
N ILE A 10 0.78 -8.15 7.09
CA ILE A 10 0.43 -7.30 5.96
C ILE A 10 1.62 -7.19 5.02
N VAL A 11 2.77 -6.71 5.51
CA VAL A 11 3.98 -6.53 4.69
C VAL A 11 4.33 -7.84 3.99
N THR A 12 4.36 -8.96 4.71
CA THR A 12 4.70 -10.27 4.13
C THR A 12 3.67 -10.78 3.11
N LYS A 13 2.37 -10.50 3.30
CA LYS A 13 1.28 -11.05 2.49
C LYS A 13 0.80 -10.11 1.39
N LEU A 14 1.14 -8.83 1.43
CA LEU A 14 0.71 -7.85 0.44
C LEU A 14 1.15 -8.26 -0.98
N PRO A 15 2.40 -8.70 -1.23
CA PRO A 15 2.80 -9.18 -2.56
C PRO A 15 1.99 -10.37 -3.07
N GLU A 16 1.47 -11.24 -2.19
CA GLU A 16 0.64 -12.39 -2.60
C GLU A 16 -0.74 -11.96 -3.14
N LYS A 17 -1.20 -10.76 -2.76
CA LYS A 17 -2.46 -10.16 -3.23
C LYS A 17 -2.31 -9.31 -4.49
N PHE A 18 -1.07 -9.10 -4.92
CA PHE A 18 -0.76 -8.30 -6.09
C PHE A 18 -1.33 -8.93 -7.36
N ASN A 19 -1.95 -8.09 -8.20
CA ASN A 19 -2.48 -8.48 -9.49
C ASN A 19 -1.53 -8.03 -10.61
N PRO A 20 -0.65 -8.92 -11.11
CA PRO A 20 0.30 -8.60 -12.16
C PRO A 20 -0.38 -8.18 -13.48
N ASP A 21 -1.64 -8.56 -13.73
CA ASP A 21 -2.34 -8.13 -14.95
C ASP A 21 -2.61 -6.61 -14.98
N GLN A 22 -2.71 -6.00 -13.79
CA GLN A 22 -2.97 -4.57 -13.61
C GLN A 22 -1.68 -3.74 -13.52
N ALA A 23 -0.52 -4.40 -13.45
CA ALA A 23 0.79 -3.76 -13.27
C ALA A 23 1.61 -3.66 -14.57
N LYS A 24 1.00 -3.93 -15.72
CA LYS A 24 1.67 -3.82 -17.01
C LYS A 24 2.30 -2.45 -17.19
N GLU A 25 3.59 -2.44 -17.52
CA GLU A 25 4.41 -1.24 -17.73
C GLU A 25 4.49 -0.30 -16.51
N LEU A 26 4.19 -0.81 -15.31
CA LEU A 26 4.34 -0.05 -14.08
C LEU A 26 5.67 -0.42 -13.40
N ASN A 27 6.56 0.56 -13.30
CA ASN A 27 7.69 0.52 -12.38
C ASN A 27 7.51 1.68 -11.41
N ALA A 28 7.27 1.38 -10.13
CA ALA A 28 6.98 2.39 -9.12
C ALA A 28 7.23 1.86 -7.70
N THR A 29 7.68 2.74 -6.83
CA THR A 29 7.85 2.51 -5.40
C THR A 29 6.84 3.31 -4.60
N PHE A 30 6.08 2.61 -3.76
CA PHE A 30 5.06 3.17 -2.89
C PHE A 30 5.52 3.06 -1.45
N GLN A 31 5.78 4.19 -0.81
CA GLN A 31 6.11 4.27 0.60
C GLN A 31 4.83 4.37 1.42
N PHE A 32 4.72 3.56 2.46
CA PHE A 32 3.70 3.68 3.50
C PHE A 32 4.37 4.21 4.76
N GLN A 33 3.93 5.38 5.21
CA GLN A 33 4.34 6.00 6.47
C GLN A 33 3.17 5.92 7.44
N LEU A 34 3.29 4.99 8.40
CA LEU A 34 2.32 4.83 9.46
C LEU A 34 2.61 5.82 10.58
N SER A 35 1.60 6.53 11.08
CA SER A 35 1.79 7.50 12.17
C SER A 35 2.04 6.84 13.53
N ASP A 36 1.62 5.59 13.68
CA ASP A 36 1.58 4.81 14.92
C ASP A 36 2.29 3.45 14.82
N ALA A 37 2.98 3.18 13.71
CA ALA A 37 3.70 1.93 13.48
C ALA A 37 4.91 2.13 12.54
N ASP A 38 5.71 1.07 12.36
CA ASP A 38 6.90 1.15 11.50
C ASP A 38 6.55 1.39 10.03
N PRO A 39 7.31 2.25 9.33
CA PRO A 39 7.13 2.46 7.90
C PRO A 39 7.56 1.21 7.12
N PHE A 40 6.96 1.05 5.94
CA PHE A 40 7.36 0.03 4.98
C PHE A 40 7.10 0.56 3.57
N PHE A 41 7.70 -0.05 2.57
CA PHE A 41 7.45 0.29 1.18
C PHE A 41 7.19 -0.97 0.36
N ILE A 42 6.53 -0.77 -0.77
CA ILE A 42 6.49 -1.76 -1.85
C ILE A 42 7.13 -1.19 -3.10
N SER A 43 7.83 -2.05 -3.83
CA SER A 43 8.40 -1.72 -5.12
C SER A 43 7.83 -2.67 -6.15
N ILE A 44 7.38 -2.08 -7.26
CA ILE A 44 6.86 -2.80 -8.41
C ILE A 44 7.88 -2.63 -9.51
N HIS A 45 8.38 -3.76 -10.00
CA HIS A 45 9.33 -3.79 -11.11
C HIS A 45 9.07 -5.03 -11.94
N GLU A 46 9.02 -4.90 -13.27
CA GLU A 46 8.85 -6.03 -14.20
C GLU A 46 7.67 -6.95 -13.82
N ASN A 47 6.53 -6.36 -13.46
CA ASN A 47 5.33 -7.11 -13.08
C ASN A 47 5.49 -7.97 -11.80
N CYS A 48 6.53 -7.71 -11.01
CA CYS A 48 6.74 -8.27 -9.68
C CYS A 48 6.49 -7.21 -8.62
N CYS A 49 5.85 -7.59 -7.51
CA CYS A 49 5.70 -6.74 -6.33
C CYS A 49 6.60 -7.29 -5.23
N GLN A 50 7.37 -6.41 -4.59
CA GLN A 50 8.16 -6.71 -3.40
C GLN A 50 7.80 -5.75 -2.29
N SER A 51 7.91 -6.20 -1.05
CA SER A 51 7.57 -5.43 0.15
C SER A 51 8.72 -5.50 1.15
N GLN A 52 9.10 -4.37 1.73
CA GLN A 52 10.20 -4.28 2.69
C GLN A 52 9.87 -3.30 3.80
N PHE A 53 10.28 -3.62 5.03
CA PHE A 53 10.23 -2.70 6.14
C PHE A 53 11.26 -1.59 6.00
N GLY A 54 10.93 -0.40 6.50
CA GLY A 54 11.77 0.79 6.46
C GLY A 54 11.26 1.86 5.51
N GLN A 55 12.16 2.78 5.18
CA GLN A 55 11.90 3.89 4.27
C GLN A 55 12.75 3.76 3.02
N HIS A 56 12.14 3.95 1.86
CA HIS A 56 12.85 4.06 0.59
C HIS A 56 13.38 5.50 0.43
N GLU A 57 14.60 5.65 -0.09
CA GLU A 57 15.24 6.97 -0.24
C GLU A 57 14.56 7.85 -1.30
N ASP A 58 14.04 7.23 -2.35
CA ASP A 58 13.38 7.92 -3.46
C ASP A 58 12.06 7.20 -3.87
N PRO A 59 10.96 7.40 -3.11
CA PRO A 59 9.67 6.79 -3.44
C PRO A 59 8.87 7.65 -4.44
N ASP A 60 8.22 7.02 -5.40
CA ASP A 60 7.35 7.73 -6.37
C ASP A 60 6.05 8.24 -5.73
N LEU A 61 5.56 7.54 -4.70
CA LEU A 61 4.38 7.91 -3.93
C LEU A 61 4.60 7.64 -2.45
N VAL A 62 4.26 8.59 -1.59
CA VAL A 62 4.21 8.42 -0.14
C VAL A 62 2.75 8.46 0.33
N LEU A 63 2.33 7.42 1.02
CA LEU A 63 1.03 7.28 1.65
C LEU A 63 1.18 7.42 3.17
N ARG A 64 0.51 8.41 3.75
CA ARG A 64 0.47 8.63 5.20
C ARG A 64 -0.89 8.25 5.75
N LEU A 65 -0.91 7.39 6.76
CA LEU A 65 -2.12 6.89 7.43
C LEU A 65 -1.75 6.25 8.78
N ASP A 66 -2.74 5.82 9.56
CA ASP A 66 -2.53 4.98 10.74
C ASP A 66 -2.67 3.48 10.39
N GLU A 67 -2.16 2.59 11.25
CA GLU A 67 -2.21 1.14 11.05
C GLU A 67 -3.67 0.64 10.92
N ALA A 68 -4.58 1.18 11.74
CA ALA A 68 -5.99 0.79 11.74
C ALA A 68 -6.68 1.11 10.40
N THR A 69 -6.37 2.24 9.78
CA THR A 69 -6.88 2.62 8.46
C THR A 69 -6.30 1.73 7.38
N LEU A 70 -5.00 1.42 7.44
CA LEU A 70 -4.38 0.47 6.51
C LEU A 70 -5.06 -0.90 6.57
N ILE A 71 -5.27 -1.45 7.77
CA ILE A 71 -5.93 -2.74 7.98
C ILE A 71 -7.34 -2.74 7.37
N ARG A 72 -8.15 -1.71 7.65
CA ARG A 72 -9.51 -1.59 7.09
C ARG A 72 -9.50 -1.55 5.56
N ILE A 73 -8.52 -0.87 4.96
CA ILE A 73 -8.36 -0.81 3.51
C ILE A 73 -8.02 -2.19 2.94
N ILE A 74 -7.06 -2.88 3.55
CA ILE A 74 -6.62 -4.22 3.11
C ILE A 74 -7.73 -5.26 3.28
N MET A 75 -8.55 -5.13 4.33
CA MET A 75 -9.70 -6.00 4.56
C MET A 75 -10.90 -5.67 3.66
N GLY A 76 -10.85 -4.57 2.91
CA GLY A 76 -11.96 -4.09 2.08
C GLY A 76 -13.11 -3.48 2.88
N GLU A 77 -12.94 -3.26 4.18
CA GLU A 77 -13.92 -2.61 5.05
C GLU A 77 -14.02 -1.11 4.79
N GLN A 78 -12.94 -0.51 4.24
CA GLN A 78 -12.88 0.89 3.86
C GLN A 78 -12.19 1.05 2.52
N ASP A 79 -12.77 1.84 1.62
CA ASP A 79 -12.11 2.18 0.36
C ASP A 79 -11.03 3.27 0.56
N GLY A 80 -9.92 3.17 -0.19
CA GLY A 80 -8.80 4.10 -0.10
C GLY A 80 -9.16 5.55 -0.48
N MET A 81 -10.07 5.74 -1.46
CA MET A 81 -10.56 7.06 -1.82
C MET A 81 -11.43 7.65 -0.71
N SER A 82 -12.25 6.82 -0.06
CA SER A 82 -13.02 7.25 1.12
C SER A 82 -12.10 7.65 2.28
N ALA A 83 -11.01 6.90 2.52
CA ALA A 83 -10.01 7.25 3.53
C ALA A 83 -9.34 8.61 3.23
N TYR A 84 -9.04 8.86 1.95
CA TYR A 84 -8.43 10.11 1.50
C TYR A 84 -9.36 11.31 1.71
N LEU A 85 -10.62 11.20 1.28
CA LEU A 85 -11.61 12.27 1.45
C LEU A 85 -11.87 12.61 2.92
N LYS A 86 -11.79 11.61 3.82
CA LYS A 86 -11.91 11.80 5.27
C LYS A 86 -10.64 12.36 5.92
N GLY A 87 -9.55 12.51 5.17
CA GLY A 87 -8.25 12.96 5.67
C GLY A 87 -7.47 11.92 6.48
N GLN A 88 -7.90 10.65 6.45
CA GLN A 88 -7.24 9.53 7.15
C GLN A 88 -6.10 8.93 6.32
N LEU A 89 -6.16 9.09 5.00
CA LEU A 89 -5.09 8.79 4.07
C LEU A 89 -4.63 10.10 3.44
N ARG A 90 -3.33 10.33 3.38
CA ARG A 90 -2.73 11.38 2.55
C ARG A 90 -1.78 10.75 1.54
N ALA A 91 -1.76 11.30 0.34
CA ALA A 91 -0.92 10.85 -0.75
C ALA A 91 -0.05 12.03 -1.21
N GLU A 92 1.27 11.83 -1.22
CA GLU A 92 2.28 12.82 -1.61
C GLU A 92 3.15 12.25 -2.73
N GLY A 93 3.58 13.09 -3.67
CA GLY A 93 4.29 12.64 -4.89
C GLY A 93 3.34 12.42 -6.05
N ASN A 94 3.51 11.35 -6.80
CA ASN A 94 2.70 11.07 -7.99
C ASN A 94 1.33 10.48 -7.62
N VAL A 95 0.36 11.34 -7.33
CA VAL A 95 -1.01 10.94 -6.92
C VAL A 95 -1.71 10.04 -7.96
N MET A 96 -1.33 10.07 -9.24
CA MET A 96 -1.86 9.13 -10.24
C MET A 96 -1.54 7.67 -9.89
N LEU A 97 -0.41 7.43 -9.22
CA LEU A 97 -0.03 6.12 -8.71
C LEU A 97 -0.97 5.65 -7.59
N ALA A 98 -1.51 6.55 -6.76
CA ALA A 98 -2.48 6.18 -5.73
C ALA A 98 -3.73 5.52 -6.34
N THR A 99 -4.23 6.07 -7.45
CA THR A 99 -5.34 5.49 -8.20
C THR A 99 -4.98 4.16 -8.84
N ARG A 100 -3.74 4.00 -9.32
CA ARG A 100 -3.26 2.70 -9.83
C ARG A 100 -3.15 1.67 -8.72
N LEU A 101 -2.64 2.05 -7.54
CA LEU A 101 -2.45 1.16 -6.40
C LEU A 101 -3.71 0.37 -6.05
N GLY A 102 -4.86 1.04 -5.99
CA GLY A 102 -6.14 0.35 -5.74
C GLY A 102 -6.45 -0.76 -6.75
N LYS A 103 -6.13 -0.56 -8.03
CA LYS A 103 -6.33 -1.56 -9.10
C LYS A 103 -5.35 -2.73 -9.00
N LEU A 104 -4.14 -2.48 -8.50
CA LEU A 104 -3.11 -3.52 -8.34
C LEU A 104 -3.51 -4.56 -7.29
N PHE A 105 -4.42 -4.23 -6.38
CA PHE A 105 -4.86 -5.10 -5.29
C PHE A 105 -6.37 -5.40 -5.31
N SER A 106 -7.07 -5.09 -6.41
CA SER A 106 -8.53 -5.25 -6.52
C SER A 106 -8.99 -6.68 -6.82
N ARG A 107 -8.34 -7.70 -6.26
CA ARG A 107 -8.56 -9.12 -6.62
C ARG A 107 -9.27 -9.92 -5.53
#